data_AF-A0A2A2GZM4-F1
#
_entry.id   AF-A0A2A2GZM4-F1
#
_cell.length_a   1.000
_cell.length_b   1.000
_cell.length_c   1.000
_cell.angle_alpha   90.00
_cell.angle_beta   90.00
_cell.angle_gamma   90.00
#
_symmetry.space_group_name_H-M   'P 1'
#
loop_
_entity.id
_entity.type
_entity.pdbx_description
1 polymer ?
#
loop_
_entity_poly.entity_id
_entity_poly.type
_entity_poly.pdbx_seq_one_letter_code
_entity_poly.pdbx_strand_id
1 'polypeptide(L)'
;MINKERLLRDNRLCKAIIGLSVEELKNLAAEFSACYLIYRKKNRKDHERQMGAGQKGFIPTPLDKLLFILLYLKCYPTYDLQGLLFGLDRTRVCRWVKILLPVLEMTLGRECVLPARQIRSAEEFFRAF
;
A
#
# COMPACT_ATOMS: atom_id res chain seq x y z
N MET A 1 16.41 -1.47 -1.40
CA MET A 1 15.02 -1.07 -1.72
C MET A 1 14.82 -1.18 -3.22
N ILE A 2 13.65 -1.64 -3.66
CA ILE A 2 13.32 -1.72 -5.09
C ILE A 2 13.56 -0.36 -5.78
N ASN A 3 14.13 -0.40 -6.99
CA ASN A 3 14.38 0.80 -7.77
C ASN A 3 13.07 1.36 -8.34
N LYS A 4 12.47 2.30 -7.61
CA LYS A 4 11.22 2.96 -7.97
C LYS A 4 11.34 3.80 -9.24
N GLU A 5 12.50 4.38 -9.54
CA GLU A 5 12.70 5.21 -10.74
C GLU A 5 12.59 4.36 -12.00
N ARG A 6 13.21 3.16 -11.98
CA ARG A 6 13.07 2.19 -13.07
C ARG A 6 11.62 1.76 -13.25
N LEU A 7 10.92 1.50 -12.15
CA LEU A 7 9.53 1.07 -12.16
C LEU A 7 8.59 2.12 -12.77
N LEU A 8 8.81 3.40 -12.43
CA LEU A 8 7.98 4.52 -12.91
C LEU A 8 8.24 4.89 -14.38
N ARG A 9 9.33 4.41 -14.97
CA ARG A 9 9.66 4.65 -16.39
C ARG A 9 9.14 3.56 -17.32
N ASP A 10 8.91 2.35 -16.81
CA ASP A 10 8.52 1.19 -17.61
C ASP A 10 7.11 0.70 -17.21
N ASN A 11 6.14 1.01 -18.06
CA ASN A 11 4.74 0.65 -17.83
C ASN A 11 4.53 -0.88 -17.83
N ARG A 12 5.26 -1.63 -18.67
CA ARG A 12 5.19 -3.09 -18.69
C ARG A 12 5.70 -3.65 -17.37
N LEU A 13 6.83 -3.14 -16.89
CA LEU A 13 7.42 -3.58 -15.63
C LEU A 13 6.53 -3.23 -14.44
N CYS A 14 5.95 -2.03 -14.41
CA CYS A 14 5.02 -1.60 -13.38
C CYS A 14 3.81 -2.55 -13.30
N LYS A 15 3.18 -2.86 -14.45
CA LYS A 15 2.05 -3.81 -14.51
C LYS A 15 2.45 -5.21 -14.08
N ALA A 16 3.62 -5.69 -14.46
CA ALA A 16 4.09 -7.03 -14.10
C ALA A 16 4.34 -7.18 -12.59
N ILE A 17 4.99 -6.18 -11.97
CA ILE A 17 5.42 -6.25 -10.57
C ILE A 17 4.31 -5.86 -9.59
N ILE A 18 3.50 -4.87 -9.94
CA ILE A 18 2.52 -4.24 -9.02
C ILE A 18 1.08 -4.51 -9.45
N GLY A 19 0.86 -4.84 -10.72
CA GLY A 19 -0.49 -5.01 -11.28
C GLY A 19 -1.14 -3.72 -11.76
N LEU A 20 -0.46 -2.56 -11.66
CA LEU A 20 -0.96 -1.26 -12.09
C LEU A 20 -0.05 -0.63 -13.15
N SER A 21 -0.64 0.17 -14.02
CA SER A 21 0.11 1.09 -14.88
C SER A 21 0.76 2.20 -14.06
N VAL A 22 1.74 2.87 -14.67
CA VAL A 22 2.41 4.02 -14.04
C VAL A 22 1.44 5.14 -13.71
N GLU A 23 0.40 5.34 -14.53
CA GLU A 23 -0.59 6.39 -14.34
C GLU A 23 -1.56 6.04 -13.20
N GLU A 24 -2.11 4.83 -13.19
CA GLU A 24 -2.95 4.33 -12.09
C GLU A 24 -2.20 4.38 -10.75
N LEU A 25 -0.92 4.01 -10.75
CA LEU A 25 -0.07 4.08 -9.57
C LEU A 25 0.10 5.52 -9.07
N LYS A 26 0.29 6.50 -9.96
CA LYS A 26 0.42 7.91 -9.59
C LYS A 26 -0.86 8.47 -9.00
N ASN A 27 -2.01 8.15 -9.61
CA ASN A 27 -3.32 8.56 -9.13
C ASN A 27 -3.60 7.97 -7.74
N LEU A 28 -3.38 6.65 -7.59
CA LEU A 28 -3.55 5.97 -6.32
C LEU A 28 -2.58 6.50 -5.24
N ALA A 29 -1.35 6.87 -5.61
CA ALA A 29 -0.37 7.42 -4.68
C ALA A 29 -0.80 8.77 -4.08
N ALA A 30 -1.51 9.60 -4.85
CA ALA A 30 -2.02 10.88 -4.38
C ALA A 30 -3.05 10.68 -3.25
N GLU A 31 -4.07 9.85 -3.49
CA GLU A 31 -5.11 9.57 -2.48
C GLU A 31 -4.55 8.76 -1.31
N PHE A 32 -3.66 7.79 -1.57
CA PHE A 32 -3.00 7.01 -0.54
C PHE A 32 -2.21 7.87 0.45
N SER A 33 -1.56 8.93 -0.04
CA SER A 33 -0.85 9.88 0.83
C SER A 33 -1.79 10.57 1.82
N ALA A 34 -2.98 10.97 1.36
CA ALA A 34 -4.00 11.60 2.20
C ALA A 34 -4.57 10.59 3.23
N CYS A 35 -4.95 9.39 2.78
CA CYS A 35 -5.43 8.31 3.66
C CYS A 35 -4.39 7.93 4.71
N TYR A 36 -3.11 7.85 4.33
CA TYR A 36 -2.01 7.53 5.24
C TYR A 36 -1.88 8.58 6.34
N LEU A 37 -2.00 9.87 6.00
CA LEU A 37 -1.96 10.94 6.98
C LEU A 37 -3.14 10.88 7.95
N ILE A 38 -4.35 10.62 7.46
CA ILE A 38 -5.56 10.46 8.28
C ILE A 38 -5.41 9.26 9.23
N TYR A 39 -5.00 8.12 8.70
CA TYR A 39 -4.75 6.92 9.50
C TYR A 39 -3.71 7.18 10.58
N ARG A 40 -2.61 7.86 10.25
CA ARG A 40 -1.54 8.16 11.21
C ARG A 40 -2.01 9.12 12.31
N LYS A 41 -2.83 10.12 11.98
CA LYS A 41 -3.44 11.04 12.97
C LYS A 41 -4.39 10.28 13.91
N LYS A 42 -5.25 9.41 13.36
CA LYS A 42 -6.23 8.62 14.14
C LYS A 42 -5.57 7.62 15.08
N ASN A 43 -4.46 6.99 14.65
CA ASN A 43 -3.76 5.97 15.43
C ASN A 43 -2.55 6.52 16.20
N ARG A 44 -2.42 7.84 16.31
CA ARG A 44 -1.37 8.48 17.10
C ARG A 44 -1.68 8.27 18.58
N LYS A 45 -0.74 7.68 19.31
CA LYS A 45 -0.73 7.75 20.77
C LYS A 45 -0.34 9.17 21.20
N ASP A 46 -0.79 9.61 22.36
CA ASP A 46 -0.35 10.90 22.92
C ASP A 46 1.16 10.88 23.12
N HIS A 47 1.84 11.67 22.29
CA HIS A 47 3.29 11.80 22.26
C HIS A 47 3.60 13.30 22.20
N GLU A 48 4.49 13.77 23.08
CA GLU A 48 4.92 15.17 23.14
C GLU A 48 5.59 15.65 21.83
N ARG A 49 6.24 14.75 21.09
CA ARG A 49 6.94 15.10 19.85
C ARG A 49 5.98 15.27 18.67
N GLN A 50 6.26 16.25 17.82
CA GLN A 50 5.54 16.45 16.56
C GLN A 50 5.63 15.23 15.64
N MET A 51 4.56 15.00 14.89
CA MET A 51 4.42 13.85 13.99
C MET A 51 5.47 13.91 12.87
N GLY A 52 6.47 13.02 12.92
CA GLY A 52 7.55 12.96 11.92
C GLY A 52 8.90 13.47 12.41
N ALA A 53 9.01 13.97 13.65
CA ALA A 53 10.25 14.44 14.26
C ALA A 53 11.21 13.33 14.72
N GLY A 54 11.07 12.11 14.19
CA GLY A 54 11.93 10.97 14.49
C GLY A 54 12.82 10.59 13.31
N GLN A 55 13.69 9.60 13.50
CA GLN A 55 14.51 9.05 12.42
C GLN A 55 13.63 8.58 11.26
N LYS A 56 13.99 9.00 10.03
CA LYS A 56 13.31 8.53 8.82
C LYS A 56 13.52 7.02 8.69
N GLY A 57 12.43 6.26 8.66
CA GLY A 57 12.49 4.81 8.47
C GLY A 57 12.89 4.40 7.05
N PHE A 58 13.22 3.12 6.87
CA PHE A 58 13.66 2.53 5.58
C PHE A 58 12.63 2.62 4.44
N ILE A 59 11.36 2.89 4.74
CA ILE A 59 10.30 3.17 3.75
C ILE A 59 9.80 4.60 3.97
N PRO A 60 10.53 5.62 3.49
CA PRO A 60 10.34 7.00 3.94
C PRO A 60 9.10 7.66 3.33
N THR A 61 8.84 7.47 2.03
CA THR A 61 7.76 8.20 1.34
C THR A 61 6.43 7.43 1.32
N PRO A 62 5.28 8.10 1.14
CA PRO A 62 4.00 7.42 0.90
C PRO A 62 4.02 6.51 -0.33
N LEU A 63 4.70 6.93 -1.40
CA LEU A 63 4.89 6.10 -2.59
C LEU A 63 5.66 4.81 -2.25
N ASP A 64 6.77 4.89 -1.52
CA ASP A 64 7.53 3.68 -1.14
C ASP A 64 6.66 2.71 -0.31
N LYS A 65 5.76 3.24 0.53
CA LYS A 65 4.79 2.44 1.31
C LYS A 65 3.73 1.81 0.42
N LEU A 66 3.23 2.54 -0.57
CA LEU A 66 2.27 2.01 -1.54
C LEU A 66 2.90 0.89 -2.36
N LEU A 67 4.10 1.10 -2.89
CA LEU A 67 4.86 0.08 -3.63
C LEU A 67 5.08 -1.19 -2.78
N PHE A 68 5.41 -1.00 -1.49
CA PHE A 68 5.61 -2.10 -0.55
C PHE A 68 4.34 -2.96 -0.41
N ILE A 69 3.19 -2.34 -0.16
CA ILE A 69 1.95 -3.11 0.08
C ILE A 69 1.39 -3.71 -1.20
N LEU A 70 1.48 -3.02 -2.33
CA LEU A 70 0.99 -3.56 -3.60
C LEU A 70 1.84 -4.74 -4.07
N LEU A 71 3.16 -4.68 -3.94
CA LEU A 71 4.02 -5.83 -4.23
C LEU A 71 3.66 -7.03 -3.33
N TYR A 72 3.41 -6.76 -2.05
CA TYR A 72 3.01 -7.80 -1.10
C TYR A 72 1.70 -8.48 -1.54
N LEU A 73 0.71 -7.70 -1.99
CA LEU A 73 -0.56 -8.26 -2.48
C LEU A 73 -0.42 -8.97 -3.84
N LYS A 74 0.44 -8.47 -4.74
CA LYS A 74 0.61 -9.01 -6.08
C LYS A 74 1.39 -10.33 -6.10
N CYS A 75 2.48 -10.40 -5.34
CA CYS A 75 3.41 -11.52 -5.38
C CYS A 75 3.39 -12.40 -4.12
N TYR A 76 2.72 -11.95 -3.05
CA TYR A 76 2.68 -12.60 -1.74
C TYR A 76 4.04 -13.17 -1.27
N PRO A 77 5.14 -12.39 -1.35
CA PRO A 77 6.45 -12.85 -0.94
C PRO A 77 6.48 -13.13 0.57
N THR A 78 7.34 -14.05 0.99
CA THR A 78 7.62 -14.26 2.41
C THR A 78 8.14 -12.98 3.04
N TYR A 79 7.96 -12.82 4.35
CA TYR A 79 8.41 -11.62 5.04
C TYR A 79 9.93 -11.43 4.99
N ASP A 80 10.70 -12.52 4.91
CA ASP A 80 12.15 -12.45 4.75
C ASP A 80 12.53 -11.94 3.35
N LEU A 81 11.86 -12.40 2.30
CA LEU A 81 12.07 -11.92 0.93
C LEU A 81 11.66 -10.45 0.79
N GLN A 82 10.47 -10.09 1.29
CA GLN A 82 10.02 -8.70 1.29
C GLN A 82 10.98 -7.81 2.11
N GLY A 83 11.50 -8.33 3.22
CA GLY A 83 12.50 -7.68 4.06
C GLY A 83 13.80 -7.42 3.29
N LEU A 84 14.30 -8.42 2.56
CA LEU A 84 15.46 -8.31 1.68
C LEU A 84 15.25 -7.23 0.61
N LEU A 85 14.09 -7.23 -0.05
CA LEU A 85 13.78 -6.26 -1.11
C LEU A 85 13.74 -4.81 -0.60
N PHE A 86 13.28 -4.58 0.63
CA PHE A 86 13.08 -3.26 1.22
C PHE A 86 14.10 -2.85 2.30
N GLY A 87 15.06 -3.70 2.65
CA GLY A 87 16.04 -3.43 3.71
C GLY A 87 15.42 -3.42 5.10
N LEU A 88 14.51 -4.34 5.38
CA LEU A 88 13.79 -4.48 6.65
C LEU A 88 14.00 -5.87 7.25
N ASP A 89 13.94 -5.97 8.58
CA ASP A 89 13.77 -7.26 9.25
C ASP A 89 12.32 -7.78 9.11
N ARG A 90 12.17 -9.10 9.28
CA ARG A 90 10.89 -9.81 9.19
C ARG A 90 9.78 -9.19 10.05
N THR A 91 10.10 -8.77 11.27
CA THR A 91 9.13 -8.22 12.22
C THR A 91 8.62 -6.85 11.75
N ARG A 92 9.52 -6.01 11.22
CA ARG A 92 9.14 -4.73 10.61
C ARG A 92 8.27 -4.93 9.37
N VAL A 93 8.57 -5.92 8.53
CA VAL A 93 7.74 -6.23 7.36
C VAL A 93 6.31 -6.56 7.77
N CYS A 94 6.14 -7.52 8.70
CA CYS A 94 4.83 -7.89 9.23
C CYS A 94 4.07 -6.68 9.81
N ARG A 95 4.77 -5.81 10.57
CA ARG A 95 4.20 -4.59 11.12
C ARG A 95 3.74 -3.62 10.02
N TRP A 96 4.56 -3.40 9.00
CA TRP A 96 4.20 -2.53 7.88
C TRP A 96 3.01 -3.08 7.09
N VAL A 97 2.93 -4.39 6.84
CA VAL A 97 1.75 -5.00 6.19
C VAL A 97 0.49 -4.69 7.00
N LYS A 98 0.51 -4.92 8.33
CA LYS A 98 -0.63 -4.63 9.22
C LYS A 98 -1.06 -3.17 9.24
N ILE A 99 -0.11 -2.24 9.08
CA ILE A 99 -0.37 -0.79 9.05
C ILE A 99 -0.89 -0.34 7.68
N LEU A 100 -0.28 -0.82 6.61
CA LEU A 100 -0.50 -0.30 5.26
C LEU A 100 -1.72 -0.94 4.58
N LEU A 101 -2.09 -2.17 4.95
CA LEU A 101 -3.27 -2.83 4.39
C LEU A 101 -4.56 -2.05 4.70
N PRO A 102 -4.86 -1.63 5.95
CA PRO A 102 -6.04 -0.80 6.23
C PRO A 102 -6.00 0.57 5.55
N VAL A 103 -4.80 1.14 5.36
CA VAL A 103 -4.65 2.42 4.64
C VAL A 103 -5.02 2.23 3.17
N LEU A 104 -4.53 1.15 2.54
CA LEU A 104 -4.86 0.82 1.17
C LEU A 104 -6.37 0.52 1.02
N GLU A 105 -6.98 -0.23 1.93
CA GLU A 105 -8.43 -0.45 1.92
C GLU A 105 -9.21 0.87 2.02
N MET A 106 -8.76 1.79 2.88
CA MET A 106 -9.37 3.12 2.99
C MET A 106 -9.26 3.91 1.69
N THR A 107 -8.10 3.85 1.02
CA THR A 107 -7.88 4.50 -0.29
C THR A 107 -8.78 3.89 -1.36
N LEU A 108 -8.81 2.55 -1.48
CA LEU A 108 -9.62 1.86 -2.48
C LEU A 108 -11.13 1.99 -2.23
N GLY A 109 -11.55 2.08 -0.97
CA GLY A 109 -12.94 2.34 -0.60
C GLY A 109 -13.41 3.74 -0.98
N ARG A 110 -12.50 4.73 -1.00
CA ARG A 110 -12.80 6.10 -1.48
C ARG A 110 -12.88 6.18 -3.00
N GLU A 111 -12.06 5.39 -3.69
CA GLU A 111 -12.08 5.24 -5.15
C GLU A 111 -13.24 4.36 -5.64
N CYS A 112 -14.09 3.81 -4.75
CA CYS A 112 -15.19 2.90 -5.06
C CYS A 112 -14.79 1.63 -5.86
N VAL A 113 -13.54 1.17 -5.72
CA VAL A 113 -13.01 0.01 -6.48
C VAL A 113 -13.02 -1.30 -5.70
N LEU A 114 -13.58 -1.33 -4.48
CA LEU A 114 -13.67 -2.55 -3.69
C LEU A 114 -14.93 -3.35 -4.05
N PRO A 115 -14.82 -4.62 -4.49
CA PRO A 115 -15.98 -5.46 -4.74
C PRO A 115 -16.71 -5.79 -3.44
N ALA A 116 -18.00 -6.13 -3.54
CA ALA A 116 -18.78 -6.61 -2.42
C ALA A 116 -18.08 -7.83 -1.78
N ARG A 117 -17.82 -7.77 -0.46
CA ARG A 117 -17.07 -8.83 0.26
C ARG A 117 -17.87 -10.13 0.44
N GLN A 118 -19.20 -10.05 0.39
CA GLN A 118 -20.09 -11.20 0.46
C GLN A 118 -21.16 -11.04 -0.61
N ILE A 119 -21.36 -12.07 -1.40
CA ILE A 119 -22.48 -12.19 -2.34
C ILE A 119 -23.24 -13.44 -1.89
N ARG A 120 -24.50 -13.26 -1.48
CA ARG A 120 -25.31 -14.30 -0.83
C ARG A 120 -26.28 -14.99 -1.78
N SER A 121 -26.44 -14.48 -3.00
CA SER A 121 -27.27 -15.10 -4.04
C SER A 121 -26.70 -14.91 -5.44
N ALA A 122 -27.11 -15.76 -6.37
CA ALA A 122 -26.77 -15.60 -7.79
C ALA A 122 -27.35 -14.30 -8.36
N GLU A 123 -28.53 -13.88 -7.93
CA GLU A 123 -29.13 -12.60 -8.33
C GLU A 123 -28.30 -11.39 -7.89
N GLU A 124 -27.73 -11.44 -6.67
CA GLU A 124 -26.84 -10.40 -6.18
C GLU A 124 -25.53 -10.35 -6.98
N PHE A 125 -25.02 -11.51 -7.41
CA PHE A 125 -23.87 -11.60 -8.31
C PHE A 125 -24.12 -10.91 -9.65
N PHE A 126 -25.21 -11.25 -10.34
CA PHE A 126 -25.55 -10.69 -11.66
C PHE A 126 -25.89 -9.19 -11.63
N ARG A 127 -26.23 -8.62 -10.46
CA ARG A 127 -26.44 -7.17 -10.33
C ARG A 127 -25.13 -6.40 -10.15
N ALA A 128 -24.09 -7.05 -9.65
CA ALA A 128 -22.83 -6.41 -9.32
C ALA A 128 -21.78 -6.48 -10.46
N PHE A 129 -21.95 -7.41 -11.41
CA PHE A 129 -21.04 -7.69 -12.53
C PHE A 129 -21.82 -7.95 -13.82
#